data_AF-A0A836KJ04-F1
#
_entry.id   AF-A0A836KJ04-F1
#
_cell.length_a   1.000
_cell.length_b   1.000
_cell.length_c   1.000
_cell.angle_alpha   90.00
_cell.angle_beta   90.00
_cell.angle_gamma   90.00
#
_symmetry.space_group_name_H-M   'P 1'
#
loop_
_entity.id
_entity.type
_entity.pdbx_description
1 polymer ?
#
loop_
_entity_poly.entity_id
_entity_poly.type
_entity_poly.pdbx_seq_one_letter_code
_entity_poly.pdbx_strand_id
1 'polypeptide(L)'
;MAAGLRESCKKILHRLQQKDLEEYCCVLCGERVRGQDALMQHLITEHQIHCLHFDNVIDLPQLLEHLSTLLHRRAASPAEWVCPVCGEEMASEKVEGLVAHMTQRGHQYWNLRTIPTMAPWCVEGSSSPSGPAEERAAGTAASATCGLFSSAPRAVARDGAEEEDGDDSEWSAMADEEVDEDEDWNSECLCLYCTYSGEDILQHLKSSHDFDFRASVQQRPDLKDEYDLIRVVNMVRRAVCSDRCPYGDECDVDGKRNDGAALEAHLLQQKSHRLPQRVSTSDTDLIPILPGDAFISMLVASGAGFLQTEEAEDPDFPMVPTVHELAAAASRASR
;
A
#
# COMPACT_ATOMS: atom_id res chain seq x y z
N MET A 1 -9.14 -20.77 12.39
CA MET A 1 -8.63 -19.41 12.17
C MET A 1 -9.51 -18.43 12.96
N ALA A 2 -8.86 -17.54 13.70
CA ALA A 2 -9.40 -16.86 14.88
C ALA A 2 -10.51 -15.86 14.56
N ALA A 3 -11.63 -15.92 15.29
CA ALA A 3 -12.75 -14.97 15.16
C ALA A 3 -12.29 -13.51 15.28
N GLY A 4 -11.23 -13.23 16.06
CA GLY A 4 -10.63 -11.91 16.19
C GLY A 4 -10.01 -11.37 14.90
N LEU A 5 -9.31 -12.21 14.12
CA LEU A 5 -8.70 -11.75 12.86
C LEU A 5 -9.78 -11.39 11.83
N ARG A 6 -10.86 -12.17 11.76
CA ARG A 6 -12.00 -11.89 10.87
C ARG A 6 -12.66 -10.56 11.23
N GLU A 7 -12.81 -10.25 12.51
CA GLU A 7 -13.37 -8.98 12.97
C GLU A 7 -12.44 -7.80 12.67
N SER A 8 -11.13 -7.97 12.90
CA SER A 8 -10.12 -6.97 12.55
C SER A 8 -10.12 -6.65 11.05
N CYS A 9 -10.14 -7.68 10.20
CA CYS A 9 -10.22 -7.50 8.74
C CYS A 9 -11.51 -6.79 8.33
N LYS A 10 -12.65 -7.09 8.94
CA LYS A 10 -13.91 -6.38 8.66
C LYS A 10 -13.83 -4.90 8.98
N LYS A 11 -13.25 -4.54 10.13
CA LYS A 11 -13.05 -3.13 10.51
C LYS A 11 -12.16 -2.38 9.53
N ILE A 12 -11.06 -3.02 9.11
CA ILE A 12 -10.15 -2.46 8.11
C ILE A 12 -10.87 -2.28 6.78
N LEU A 13 -11.55 -3.32 6.28
CA LEU A 13 -12.30 -3.25 5.02
C LEU A 13 -13.40 -2.19 5.04
N HIS A 14 -14.14 -2.08 6.14
CA HIS A 14 -15.17 -1.05 6.32
C HIS A 14 -14.56 0.36 6.23
N ARG A 15 -13.43 0.61 6.89
CA ARG A 15 -12.72 1.89 6.81
C ARG A 15 -12.18 2.15 5.41
N LEU A 16 -11.63 1.13 4.75
CA LEU A 16 -11.13 1.25 3.37
C LEU A 16 -12.25 1.56 2.37
N GLN A 17 -13.48 1.08 2.61
CA GLN A 17 -14.65 1.43 1.82
C GLN A 17 -15.13 2.87 2.08
N GLN A 18 -14.72 3.48 3.19
CA GLN A 18 -15.08 4.84 3.60
C GLN A 18 -13.91 5.83 3.47
N LYS A 19 -12.91 5.51 2.63
CA LYS A 19 -11.64 6.25 2.48
C LYS A 19 -11.80 7.76 2.36
N ASP A 20 -12.86 8.22 1.72
CA ASP A 20 -13.12 9.65 1.49
C ASP A 20 -14.25 10.23 2.34
N LEU A 21 -14.73 9.55 3.39
CA LEU A 21 -15.84 10.06 4.22
C LEU A 21 -15.41 10.40 5.65
N GLU A 22 -14.35 9.78 6.15
CA GLU A 22 -13.87 10.00 7.51
C GLU A 22 -12.82 11.12 7.58
N GLU A 23 -13.02 12.07 8.49
CA GLU A 23 -12.04 13.10 8.83
C GLU A 23 -11.19 12.69 10.02
N TYR A 24 -9.88 12.90 9.91
CA TYR A 24 -8.92 12.66 10.98
C TYR A 24 -8.17 13.93 11.33
N CYS A 25 -7.74 14.06 12.58
CA CYS A 25 -6.88 15.16 13.02
C CYS A 25 -5.43 14.69 13.10
N CYS A 26 -4.50 15.45 12.52
CA CYS A 26 -3.08 15.21 12.71
C CYS A 26 -2.69 15.36 14.18
N VAL A 27 -2.01 14.35 14.74
CA VAL A 27 -1.61 14.31 16.16
C VAL A 27 -0.54 15.33 16.53
N LEU A 28 0.06 16.01 15.54
CA LEU A 28 1.14 16.98 15.71
C LEU A 28 0.70 18.43 15.55
N CYS A 29 -0.05 18.74 14.50
CA CYS A 29 -0.51 20.12 14.25
C CYS A 29 -2.01 20.32 14.46
N GLY A 30 -2.78 19.27 14.67
CA GLY A 30 -4.24 19.34 14.81
C GLY A 30 -4.99 19.61 13.51
N GLU A 31 -4.31 19.66 12.36
CA GLU A 31 -4.96 19.87 11.06
C GLU A 31 -5.91 18.72 10.73
N ARG A 32 -7.09 19.07 10.25
CA ARG A 32 -8.12 18.11 9.82
C ARG A 32 -7.86 17.70 8.39
N VAL A 33 -7.79 16.40 8.17
CA VAL A 33 -7.52 15.81 6.87
C VAL A 33 -8.60 14.76 6.57
N ARG A 34 -9.12 14.79 5.36
CA ARG A 34 -10.16 13.87 4.89
C ARG A 34 -9.49 12.61 4.34
N GLY A 35 -9.77 11.48 4.98
CA GLY A 35 -9.24 10.18 4.59
C GLY A 35 -7.90 9.82 5.21
N GLN A 36 -7.71 8.51 5.39
CA GLN A 36 -6.53 7.93 6.03
C GLN A 36 -5.25 8.15 5.21
N ASP A 37 -5.34 8.10 3.87
CA ASP A 37 -4.20 8.19 2.96
C ASP A 37 -3.67 9.62 2.92
N ALA A 38 -4.58 10.60 2.92
CA ALA A 38 -4.23 12.01 3.04
C ALA A 38 -3.60 12.34 4.40
N LEU A 39 -4.07 11.74 5.50
CA LEU A 39 -3.42 11.90 6.81
C LEU A 39 -1.99 11.33 6.81
N MET A 40 -1.78 10.15 6.22
CA MET A 40 -0.42 9.60 6.08
C MET A 40 0.47 10.54 5.28
N GLN A 41 -0.02 11.03 4.14
CA GLN A 41 0.73 11.94 3.30
C GLN A 41 1.08 13.23 4.05
N HIS A 42 0.13 13.80 4.80
CA HIS A 42 0.35 14.98 5.64
C HIS A 42 1.44 14.75 6.70
N LEU A 43 1.44 13.59 7.38
CA LEU A 43 2.49 13.24 8.35
C LEU A 43 3.88 13.19 7.69
N ILE A 44 3.96 12.69 6.46
CA ILE A 44 5.21 12.60 5.71
C ILE A 44 5.66 13.98 5.21
N THR A 45 4.79 14.77 4.60
CA THR A 45 5.18 16.03 3.94
C THR A 45 5.42 17.15 4.94
N GLU A 46 4.54 17.32 5.91
CA GLU A 46 4.60 18.45 6.84
C GLU A 46 5.50 18.17 8.04
N HIS A 47 5.55 16.91 8.49
CA HIS A 47 6.25 16.55 9.73
C HIS A 47 7.44 15.62 9.53
N GLN A 48 7.68 15.12 8.31
CA GLN A 48 8.73 14.13 7.98
C GLN A 48 8.62 12.85 8.81
N ILE A 49 7.39 12.38 9.03
CA ILE A 49 7.12 11.18 9.83
C ILE A 49 6.62 10.05 8.95
N HIS A 50 7.35 8.95 9.00
CA HIS A 50 7.02 7.71 8.32
C HIS A 50 6.35 6.76 9.32
N CYS A 51 5.03 6.88 9.44
CA CYS A 51 4.24 5.96 10.25
C CYS A 51 4.00 4.63 9.53
N LEU A 52 3.68 3.58 10.28
CA LEU A 52 3.24 2.31 9.73
C LEU A 52 1.98 2.50 8.89
N HIS A 53 1.87 1.71 7.81
CA HIS A 53 0.76 1.85 6.86
C HIS A 53 -0.58 1.63 7.57
N PHE A 54 -1.53 2.54 7.38
CA PHE A 54 -2.81 2.48 8.10
C PHE A 54 -3.63 1.24 7.74
N ASP A 55 -3.44 0.63 6.58
CA ASP A 55 -4.03 -0.68 6.24
C ASP A 55 -3.68 -1.82 7.22
N ASN A 56 -2.59 -1.68 7.96
CA ASN A 56 -2.20 -2.62 9.02
C ASN A 56 -2.74 -2.23 10.40
N VAL A 57 -3.54 -1.17 10.48
CA VAL A 57 -4.16 -0.64 11.70
C VAL A 57 -5.62 -1.04 11.74
N ILE A 58 -6.01 -1.76 12.79
CA ILE A 58 -7.37 -2.22 13.04
C ILE A 58 -8.28 -1.05 13.40
N ASP A 59 -7.81 -0.16 14.27
CA ASP A 59 -8.57 0.98 14.79
C ASP A 59 -7.68 2.23 14.77
N LEU A 60 -7.78 2.98 13.66
CA LEU A 60 -6.98 4.17 13.41
C LEU A 60 -7.31 5.31 14.38
N PRO A 61 -8.58 5.65 14.66
CA PRO A 61 -8.91 6.67 15.67
C PRO A 61 -8.27 6.40 17.03
N GLN A 62 -8.37 5.16 17.55
CA GLN A 62 -7.77 4.83 18.84
C GLN A 62 -6.24 4.84 18.80
N LEU A 63 -5.64 4.44 17.68
CA LEU A 63 -4.19 4.54 17.52
C LEU A 63 -3.72 5.99 17.57
N LEU A 64 -4.42 6.90 16.89
CA LEU A 64 -4.09 8.33 16.89
C LEU A 64 -4.29 8.95 18.27
N GLU A 65 -5.33 8.56 19.01
CA GLU A 65 -5.51 8.96 20.39
C GLU A 65 -4.36 8.47 21.27
N HIS A 66 -3.95 7.20 21.13
CA HIS A 66 -2.80 6.65 21.86
C HIS A 66 -1.52 7.41 21.53
N LEU A 67 -1.23 7.66 20.25
CA LEU A 67 -0.07 8.45 19.84
C LEU A 67 -0.11 9.87 20.44
N SER A 68 -1.27 10.51 20.45
CA SER A 68 -1.46 11.82 21.09
C SER A 68 -1.10 11.78 22.59
N THR A 69 -1.47 10.71 23.31
CA THR A 69 -1.10 10.55 24.72
C THR A 69 0.39 10.29 24.95
N LEU A 70 1.09 9.68 23.98
CA LEU A 70 2.54 9.51 24.04
C LEU A 70 3.27 10.82 23.78
N LEU A 71 2.74 11.64 22.87
CA LEU A 71 3.28 12.94 22.51
C LEU A 71 3.10 13.98 23.61
N HIS A 72 2.04 13.85 24.43
CA HIS A 72 1.71 14.78 25.51
C HIS A 72 1.69 14.05 26.85
N ARG A 73 2.79 14.09 27.61
CA ARG A 73 2.88 13.38 28.89
C ARG A 73 2.00 14.06 29.94
N ARG A 74 0.94 13.36 30.37
CA ARG A 74 0.05 13.66 31.52
C ARG A 74 -0.29 15.15 31.67
N ALA A 75 -1.42 15.58 31.08
CA ALA A 75 -2.45 16.55 31.53
C ALA A 75 -2.17 17.72 32.52
N ALA A 76 -0.94 17.95 32.98
CA ALA A 76 -0.57 18.91 34.01
C ALA A 76 0.05 20.18 33.40
N SER A 77 0.65 20.09 32.21
CA SER A 77 0.94 21.23 31.34
C SER A 77 0.71 20.82 29.87
N PRO A 78 -0.14 21.53 29.11
CA PRO A 78 -0.47 21.20 27.71
C PRO A 78 0.64 21.59 26.71
N ALA A 79 1.87 21.82 27.19
CA ALA A 79 2.92 22.51 26.42
C ALA A 79 4.24 21.73 26.35
N GLU A 80 4.30 20.49 26.82
CA GLU A 80 5.53 19.70 26.81
C GLU A 80 5.38 18.52 25.86
N TRP A 81 6.08 18.59 24.72
CA TRP A 81 6.16 17.52 23.74
C TRP A 81 7.12 16.43 24.21
N VAL A 82 6.76 15.18 24.03
CA VAL A 82 7.62 14.03 24.32
C VAL A 82 7.82 13.21 23.06
N CYS A 83 9.07 12.82 22.81
CA CYS A 83 9.36 11.92 21.69
C CYS A 83 8.80 10.52 21.97
N PRO A 84 7.90 9.97 21.13
CA PRO A 84 7.27 8.69 21.40
C PRO A 84 8.24 7.50 21.24
N VAL A 85 9.40 7.71 20.61
CA VAL A 85 10.42 6.68 20.37
C VAL A 85 11.41 6.55 21.53
N CYS A 86 11.94 7.68 22.04
CA CYS A 86 12.95 7.67 23.11
C CYS A 86 12.45 8.16 24.47
N GLY A 87 11.27 8.78 24.53
CA GLY A 87 10.71 9.36 25.75
C GLY A 87 11.40 10.65 26.23
N GLU A 88 12.25 11.27 25.40
CA GLU A 88 12.90 12.54 25.74
C GLU A 88 11.87 13.69 25.68
N GLU A 89 11.87 14.52 26.72
CA GLU A 89 10.98 15.68 26.86
C GLU A 89 11.59 16.88 26.13
N MET A 90 10.76 17.59 25.38
CA MET A 90 11.19 18.75 24.63
C MET A 90 11.04 20.02 25.46
N ALA A 91 12.11 20.81 25.51
CA ALA A 91 12.08 22.12 26.16
C ALA A 91 11.26 23.19 25.39
N SER A 92 10.84 22.88 24.16
CA SER A 92 10.06 23.77 23.30
C SER A 92 8.59 23.39 23.32
N GLU A 93 7.72 24.36 23.53
CA GLU A 93 6.26 24.20 23.47
C GLU A 93 5.74 24.02 22.04
N LYS A 94 6.57 24.33 21.04
CA LYS A 94 6.20 24.19 19.64
C LYS A 94 6.60 22.84 19.05
N VAL A 95 5.76 22.32 18.18
CA VAL A 95 5.92 21.03 17.49
C VAL A 95 7.21 20.96 16.67
N GLU A 96 7.70 22.08 16.14
CA GLU A 96 8.94 22.11 15.37
C GLU A 96 10.15 21.71 16.21
N GLY A 97 10.10 21.93 17.53
CA GLY A 97 11.13 21.46 18.45
C GLY A 97 11.18 19.94 18.53
N LEU A 98 10.01 19.30 18.55
CA LEU A 98 9.90 17.84 18.52
C LEU A 98 10.33 17.29 17.16
N VAL A 99 9.87 17.89 16.07
CA VAL A 99 10.27 17.48 14.70
C VAL A 99 11.77 17.61 14.52
N ALA A 100 12.39 18.71 14.97
CA ALA A 100 13.84 18.87 14.91
C ALA A 100 14.60 17.80 15.71
N HIS A 101 14.12 17.45 16.91
CA HIS A 101 14.68 16.34 17.68
C HIS A 101 14.58 15.02 16.91
N MET A 102 13.41 14.71 16.34
CA MET A 102 13.20 13.46 15.61
C MET A 102 14.10 13.37 14.38
N THR A 103 14.28 14.46 13.64
CA THR A 103 15.19 14.54 12.50
C THR A 103 16.65 14.37 12.94
N GLN A 104 17.07 15.00 14.04
CA GLN A 104 18.45 14.91 14.51
C GLN A 104 18.82 13.52 15.03
N ARG A 105 17.86 12.81 15.64
CA ARG A 105 18.06 11.49 16.25
C ARG A 105 17.67 10.32 15.34
N GLY A 106 17.01 10.59 14.21
CA GLY A 106 16.48 9.55 13.32
C GLY A 106 15.21 8.87 13.86
N HIS A 107 14.41 9.55 14.68
CA HIS A 107 13.17 9.03 15.28
C HIS A 107 11.91 9.31 14.44
N GLN A 108 12.08 9.50 13.12
CA GLN A 108 11.01 9.80 12.17
C GLN A 108 10.15 8.58 11.80
N TYR A 109 10.67 7.36 12.02
CA TYR A 109 9.99 6.12 11.65
C TYR A 109 9.17 5.60 12.82
N TRP A 110 7.84 5.62 12.70
CA TRP A 110 6.90 5.17 13.74
C TRP A 110 6.30 3.83 13.35
N ASN A 111 6.83 2.76 13.90
CA ASN A 111 6.38 1.39 13.64
C ASN A 111 6.49 0.55 14.91
N LEU A 112 6.07 -0.73 14.85
CA LEU A 112 6.08 -1.63 16.01
C LEU A 112 7.47 -1.90 16.60
N ARG A 113 8.56 -1.62 15.87
CA ARG A 113 9.92 -1.74 16.39
C ARG A 113 10.34 -0.50 17.18
N THR A 114 9.91 0.68 16.76
CA THR A 114 10.29 1.96 17.38
C THR A 114 9.31 2.40 18.46
N ILE A 115 8.03 2.03 18.34
CA ILE A 115 6.97 2.32 19.31
C ILE A 115 6.15 1.03 19.54
N PRO A 116 6.66 0.06 20.33
CA PRO A 116 6.00 -1.23 20.52
C PRO A 116 4.59 -1.14 21.12
N THR A 117 4.30 -0.06 21.86
CA THR A 117 2.98 0.15 22.45
C THR A 117 1.86 0.29 21.42
N MET A 118 2.16 0.54 20.14
CA MET A 118 1.15 0.62 19.06
C MET A 118 0.56 -0.76 18.68
N ALA A 119 1.18 -1.86 19.13
CA ALA A 119 0.78 -3.22 18.78
C ALA A 119 -0.71 -3.57 18.99
N PRO A 120 -1.40 -3.14 20.07
CA PRO A 120 -2.80 -3.49 20.30
C PRO A 120 -3.77 -3.05 19.19
N TRP A 121 -3.41 -2.02 18.44
CA TRP A 121 -4.22 -1.48 17.34
C TRP A 121 -3.75 -1.96 15.97
N CYS A 122 -2.72 -2.80 15.89
CA CYS A 122 -2.16 -3.29 14.63
C CYS A 122 -2.46 -4.78 14.42
N VAL A 123 -2.58 -5.19 13.16
CA VAL A 123 -2.91 -6.58 12.77
C VAL A 123 -1.86 -7.58 13.29
N GLU A 124 -0.58 -7.19 13.34
CA GLU A 124 0.53 -8.05 13.79
C GLU A 124 0.62 -8.22 15.33
N GLY A 125 -0.10 -7.42 16.13
CA GLY A 125 0.00 -7.41 17.59
C GLY A 125 -0.94 -8.36 18.35
N SER A 126 -1.78 -9.12 17.64
CA SER A 126 -2.79 -10.00 18.25
C SER A 126 -2.27 -11.39 18.65
N SER A 127 -0.97 -11.67 18.48
CA SER A 127 -0.35 -12.88 19.00
C SER A 127 0.05 -12.66 20.47
N SER A 128 -0.77 -13.16 21.40
CA SER A 128 -0.43 -13.22 22.82
C SER A 128 0.98 -13.80 23.03
N PRO A 129 1.94 -13.07 23.62
CA PRO A 129 3.20 -13.64 24.03
C PRO A 129 3.06 -14.15 25.47
N SER A 130 2.82 -15.45 25.61
CA SER A 130 3.06 -16.14 26.87
C SER A 130 4.55 -16.48 26.98
N GLY A 131 5.32 -15.67 27.70
CA GLY A 131 6.71 -16.00 28.09
C GLY A 131 7.56 -14.75 28.42
N PRO A 132 8.37 -14.78 29.50
CA PRO A 132 8.83 -13.58 30.18
C PRO A 132 10.07 -12.93 29.57
N ALA A 133 10.22 -11.66 29.94
CA ALA A 133 11.27 -10.71 29.59
C ALA A 133 12.70 -11.21 29.81
N GLU A 134 13.59 -10.85 28.89
CA GLU A 134 14.99 -10.59 29.21
C GLU A 134 15.52 -9.35 28.46
N GLU A 135 16.43 -8.70 29.18
CA GLU A 135 17.00 -7.36 29.06
C GLU A 135 18.15 -7.23 28.03
N ARG A 136 18.40 -5.97 27.61
CA ARG A 136 19.70 -5.37 27.18
C ARG A 136 20.22 -5.71 25.76
N ALA A 137 20.93 -4.84 25.03
CA ALA A 137 21.49 -3.50 25.28
C ALA A 137 21.86 -2.78 23.95
N ALA A 138 21.84 -1.44 24.04
CA ALA A 138 22.68 -0.40 23.43
C ALA A 138 23.59 -0.69 22.21
N GLY A 139 23.60 0.25 21.24
CA GLY A 139 24.70 0.39 20.28
C GLY A 139 24.51 1.44 19.17
N THR A 140 24.73 2.71 19.52
CA THR A 140 25.49 3.73 18.75
C THR A 140 25.01 4.17 17.34
N ALA A 141 24.63 5.45 17.27
CA ALA A 141 24.40 6.22 16.05
C ALA A 141 25.70 6.69 15.36
N ALA A 142 25.69 6.80 14.03
CA ALA A 142 26.61 7.63 13.27
C ALA A 142 25.81 8.49 12.28
N SER A 143 26.03 9.80 12.41
CA SER A 143 25.39 10.91 11.72
C SER A 143 26.04 11.15 10.36
N ALA A 144 25.24 11.46 9.34
CA ALA A 144 25.73 12.00 8.07
C ALA A 144 24.81 13.15 7.64
N THR A 145 25.35 14.35 7.79
CA THR A 145 24.86 15.66 7.33
C THR A 145 24.94 15.81 5.81
N CYS A 146 23.97 16.51 5.21
CA CYS A 146 24.01 17.45 4.07
C CYS A 146 22.55 17.71 3.66
N GLY A 147 22.02 18.88 3.33
CA GLY A 147 22.55 20.21 3.05
C GLY A 147 21.47 20.93 2.24
N LEU A 148 20.88 21.99 2.81
CA LEU A 148 20.21 23.16 2.22
C LEU A 148 19.78 23.10 0.73
N PHE A 149 18.51 23.40 0.45
CA PHE A 149 18.15 24.51 -0.44
C PHE A 149 16.83 25.16 -0.02
N SER A 150 16.85 26.49 -0.03
CA SER A 150 15.81 27.42 0.40
C SER A 150 15.27 28.13 -0.84
N SER A 151 13.95 28.24 -0.95
CA SER A 151 13.30 29.33 -1.69
C SER A 151 11.80 29.40 -1.36
N ALA A 152 11.44 30.38 -0.52
CA ALA A 152 10.17 31.12 -0.60
C ALA A 152 10.17 31.97 -1.91
N PRO A 153 9.07 32.59 -2.40
CA PRO A 153 7.87 33.08 -1.71
C PRO A 153 6.56 32.72 -2.48
N ARG A 154 5.32 33.12 -2.13
CA ARG A 154 4.80 34.49 -2.01
C ARG A 154 3.30 34.47 -1.67
N ALA A 155 2.89 35.38 -0.79
CA ALA A 155 1.51 35.63 -0.40
C ALA A 155 0.66 36.27 -1.50
N VAL A 156 -0.63 35.98 -1.52
CA VAL A 156 -1.69 36.88 -2.02
C VAL A 156 -2.94 36.73 -1.16
N ALA A 157 -3.47 37.87 -0.72
CA ALA A 157 -4.65 38.03 0.12
C ALA A 157 -5.91 38.34 -0.71
N ARG A 158 -7.10 38.01 -0.19
CA ARG A 158 -8.43 38.70 -0.29
C ARG A 158 -9.52 37.73 0.22
N ASP A 159 -10.26 38.02 1.29
CA ASP A 159 -11.35 39.00 1.53
C ASP A 159 -12.75 38.57 1.04
N GLY A 160 -13.73 38.62 1.97
CA GLY A 160 -15.19 38.69 1.75
C GLY A 160 -15.93 37.37 2.01
N ALA A 161 -16.66 37.11 3.10
CA ALA A 161 -17.80 37.78 3.78
C ALA A 161 -19.19 37.26 3.33
N GLU A 162 -19.93 36.74 4.33
CA GLU A 162 -21.39 36.69 4.54
C GLU A 162 -22.22 35.72 3.68
N GLU A 163 -22.84 34.67 4.27
CA GLU A 163 -24.23 34.59 4.82
C GLU A 163 -25.29 34.87 3.73
N GLU A 164 -26.26 34.02 3.41
CA GLU A 164 -27.33 33.41 4.22
C GLU A 164 -28.16 32.44 3.33
N ASP A 165 -28.85 31.49 3.98
CA ASP A 165 -30.11 30.82 3.59
C ASP A 165 -30.28 30.06 2.24
N GLY A 166 -30.70 28.79 2.37
CA GLY A 166 -31.26 27.98 1.29
C GLY A 166 -31.45 26.53 1.73
N ASP A 167 -32.58 26.21 2.36
CA ASP A 167 -33.77 25.62 1.72
C ASP A 167 -33.72 24.08 1.77
N ASP A 168 -34.52 23.57 2.71
CA ASP A 168 -34.76 22.16 2.99
C ASP A 168 -35.55 21.53 1.83
N SER A 169 -34.87 21.20 0.74
CA SER A 169 -35.45 20.42 -0.36
C SER A 169 -34.55 19.24 -0.76
N GLU A 170 -34.20 18.50 0.28
CA GLU A 170 -33.67 17.14 0.29
C GLU A 170 -34.62 16.19 -0.49
N TRP A 171 -34.06 15.34 -1.38
CA TRP A 171 -34.65 14.10 -1.92
C TRP A 171 -35.54 14.08 -3.19
N SER A 172 -35.32 14.89 -4.24
CA SER A 172 -36.01 14.63 -5.53
C SER A 172 -35.24 14.98 -6.80
N ALA A 173 -33.97 14.60 -6.87
CA ALA A 173 -33.24 14.53 -8.14
C ALA A 173 -32.11 13.50 -8.09
N MET A 174 -32.44 12.23 -7.84
CA MET A 174 -31.58 11.15 -8.32
C MET A 174 -31.86 11.00 -9.81
N ALA A 175 -31.24 11.88 -10.60
CA ALA A 175 -31.04 11.59 -12.00
C ALA A 175 -30.06 10.42 -12.07
N ASP A 176 -30.42 9.38 -12.83
CA ASP A 176 -29.50 8.37 -13.33
C ASP A 176 -28.32 9.09 -13.99
N GLU A 177 -27.23 9.28 -13.25
CA GLU A 177 -25.91 9.41 -13.82
C GLU A 177 -25.47 7.98 -14.10
N GLU A 178 -25.62 7.56 -15.36
CA GLU A 178 -24.87 6.43 -15.91
C GLU A 178 -23.39 6.74 -15.65
N VAL A 179 -22.84 6.18 -14.58
CA VAL A 179 -21.40 6.22 -14.32
C VAL A 179 -20.78 5.39 -15.44
N ASP A 180 -20.10 6.05 -16.38
CA ASP A 180 -19.31 5.40 -17.42
C ASP A 180 -18.34 4.42 -16.74
N GLU A 181 -18.67 3.11 -16.76
CA GLU A 181 -17.87 2.03 -16.17
C GLU A 181 -16.52 1.79 -16.89
N ASP A 182 -16.25 2.60 -17.92
CA ASP A 182 -15.15 2.40 -18.87
C ASP A 182 -13.94 3.35 -18.65
N GLU A 183 -14.04 4.39 -17.79
CA GLU A 183 -12.97 5.40 -17.65
C GLU A 183 -11.91 5.08 -16.57
N ASP A 184 -12.15 4.15 -15.63
CA ASP A 184 -11.27 3.97 -14.46
C ASP A 184 -10.16 2.91 -14.63
N TRP A 185 -10.14 2.19 -15.74
CA TRP A 185 -9.14 1.14 -15.98
C TRP A 185 -7.82 1.63 -16.58
N ASN A 186 -7.73 2.91 -16.94
CA ASN A 186 -6.55 3.50 -17.58
C ASN A 186 -5.55 4.08 -16.55
N SER A 187 -5.31 3.35 -15.46
CA SER A 187 -4.33 3.72 -14.45
C SER A 187 -2.91 3.55 -14.96
N GLU A 188 -2.03 4.52 -14.67
CA GLU A 188 -0.61 4.46 -15.05
C GLU A 188 0.08 3.21 -14.46
N CYS A 189 0.70 2.39 -15.31
CA CYS A 189 1.43 1.21 -14.87
C CYS A 189 2.86 1.58 -14.43
N LEU A 190 3.26 1.11 -13.24
CA LEU A 190 4.63 1.26 -12.74
C LEU A 190 5.56 0.18 -13.28
N CYS A 191 6.74 0.58 -13.72
CA CYS A 191 7.77 -0.31 -14.23
C CYS A 191 8.23 -1.31 -13.16
N LEU A 192 8.69 -2.49 -13.61
CA LEU A 192 9.22 -3.54 -12.74
C LEU A 192 10.64 -3.24 -12.25
N TYR A 193 11.42 -2.42 -12.97
CA TYR A 193 12.86 -2.25 -12.74
C TYR A 193 13.30 -0.80 -12.49
N CYS A 194 12.44 0.19 -12.71
CA CYS A 194 12.75 1.61 -12.46
C CYS A 194 11.52 2.40 -12.04
N THR A 195 11.68 3.72 -11.86
CA THR A 195 10.63 4.63 -11.38
C THR A 195 9.70 5.16 -12.48
N TYR A 196 9.76 4.61 -13.70
CA TYR A 196 8.87 5.01 -14.79
C TYR A 196 7.43 4.57 -14.54
N SER A 197 6.48 5.47 -14.82
CA SER A 197 5.03 5.22 -14.87
C SER A 197 4.48 5.60 -16.25
N GLY A 198 3.46 4.87 -16.72
CA GLY A 198 2.73 5.22 -17.93
C GLY A 198 1.92 4.05 -18.51
N GLU A 199 1.15 4.32 -19.55
CA GLU A 199 0.26 3.35 -20.19
C GLU A 199 1.03 2.30 -21.03
N ASP A 200 2.08 2.74 -21.74
CA ASP A 200 2.89 1.89 -22.64
C ASP A 200 4.00 1.09 -21.92
N ILE A 201 3.68 0.49 -20.78
CA ILE A 201 4.68 -0.11 -19.89
C ILE A 201 5.46 -1.27 -20.53
N LEU A 202 4.79 -2.07 -21.36
CA LEU A 202 5.43 -3.18 -22.08
C LEU A 202 6.44 -2.68 -23.12
N GLN A 203 6.15 -1.54 -23.76
CA GLN A 203 7.07 -0.93 -24.72
C GLN A 203 8.27 -0.32 -23.99
N HIS A 204 8.05 0.30 -22.83
CA HIS A 204 9.12 0.80 -21.96
C HIS A 204 10.07 -0.32 -21.52
N LEU A 205 9.55 -1.48 -21.08
CA LEU A 205 10.39 -2.64 -20.72
C LEU A 205 11.30 -3.08 -21.88
N LYS A 206 10.80 -3.06 -23.12
CA LYS A 206 11.58 -3.42 -24.31
C LYS A 206 12.66 -2.39 -24.62
N SER A 207 12.32 -1.10 -24.64
CA SER A 207 13.25 -0.04 -25.07
C SER A 207 14.29 0.31 -24.01
N SER A 208 13.90 0.33 -22.73
CA SER A 208 14.71 0.83 -21.63
C SER A 208 15.45 -0.28 -20.88
N HIS A 209 14.88 -1.48 -20.81
CA HIS A 209 15.44 -2.60 -20.05
C HIS A 209 15.85 -3.80 -20.93
N ASP A 210 15.71 -3.67 -22.26
CA ASP A 210 15.99 -4.73 -23.24
C ASP A 210 15.30 -6.05 -22.86
N PHE A 211 14.05 -5.92 -22.42
CA PHE A 211 13.28 -7.01 -21.83
C PHE A 211 11.86 -7.06 -22.42
N ASP A 212 11.58 -8.14 -23.16
CA ASP A 212 10.24 -8.44 -23.66
C ASP A 212 9.51 -9.36 -22.67
N PHE A 213 8.73 -8.76 -21.76
CA PHE A 213 8.01 -9.50 -20.72
C PHE A 213 7.10 -10.57 -21.34
N ARG A 214 6.31 -10.21 -22.37
CA ARG A 214 5.35 -11.12 -23.00
C ARG A 214 6.05 -12.33 -23.62
N ALA A 215 7.09 -12.10 -24.40
CA ALA A 215 7.85 -13.21 -25.00
C ALA A 215 8.53 -14.08 -23.94
N SER A 216 9.01 -13.47 -22.85
CA SER A 216 9.70 -14.18 -21.76
C SER A 216 8.76 -15.08 -20.95
N VAL A 217 7.53 -14.63 -20.65
CA VAL A 217 6.55 -15.46 -19.93
C VAL A 217 5.98 -16.57 -20.81
N GLN A 218 5.77 -16.33 -22.11
CA GLN A 218 5.28 -17.35 -23.04
C GLN A 218 6.28 -18.50 -23.26
N GLN A 219 7.57 -18.27 -23.03
CA GLN A 219 8.60 -19.30 -23.12
C GLN A 219 8.72 -20.16 -21.86
N ARG A 220 7.91 -19.89 -20.83
CA ARG A 220 7.98 -20.59 -19.55
C ARG A 220 6.89 -21.65 -19.41
N PRO A 221 7.26 -22.94 -19.42
CA PRO A 221 6.28 -24.04 -19.29
C PRO A 221 5.75 -24.21 -17.86
N ASP A 222 6.37 -23.56 -16.87
CA ASP A 222 5.93 -23.63 -15.47
C ASP A 222 4.87 -22.59 -15.11
N LEU A 223 4.59 -21.63 -15.99
CA LEU A 223 3.48 -20.67 -15.84
C LEU A 223 2.22 -21.26 -16.47
N LYS A 224 1.18 -21.46 -15.67
CA LYS A 224 -0.05 -22.12 -16.12
C LYS A 224 -1.25 -21.20 -16.20
N ASP A 225 -1.33 -20.26 -15.27
CA ASP A 225 -2.48 -19.38 -15.11
C ASP A 225 -2.06 -17.95 -14.72
N GLU A 226 -3.03 -17.06 -14.67
CA GLU A 226 -2.85 -15.66 -14.30
C GLU A 226 -2.28 -15.52 -12.89
N TYR A 227 -2.54 -16.46 -11.98
CA TYR A 227 -1.99 -16.44 -10.63
C TYR A 227 -0.48 -16.65 -10.64
N ASP A 228 0.05 -17.53 -11.49
CA ASP A 228 1.50 -17.68 -11.67
C ASP A 228 2.14 -16.38 -12.20
N LEU A 229 1.46 -15.65 -13.08
CA LEU A 229 1.93 -14.33 -13.54
C LEU A 229 1.96 -13.31 -12.40
N ILE A 230 0.91 -13.26 -11.57
CA ILE A 230 0.85 -12.40 -10.38
C ILE A 230 2.04 -12.69 -9.45
N ARG A 231 2.29 -13.98 -9.16
CA ARG A 231 3.43 -14.40 -8.33
C ARG A 231 4.75 -13.93 -8.92
N VAL A 232 4.95 -14.13 -10.23
CA VAL A 232 6.16 -13.68 -10.92
C VAL A 232 6.37 -12.17 -10.77
N VAL A 233 5.34 -11.36 -11.01
CA VAL A 233 5.45 -9.90 -10.88
C VAL A 233 5.81 -9.49 -9.46
N ASN A 234 5.12 -10.04 -8.46
CA ASN A 234 5.40 -9.75 -7.06
C ASN A 234 6.81 -10.20 -6.65
N MET A 235 7.28 -11.36 -7.13
CA MET A 235 8.66 -11.80 -6.88
C MET A 235 9.68 -10.84 -7.48
N VAL A 236 9.47 -10.36 -8.71
CA VAL A 236 10.35 -9.36 -9.34
C VAL A 236 10.35 -8.07 -8.55
N ARG A 237 9.17 -7.52 -8.22
CA ARG A 237 9.06 -6.28 -7.45
C ARG A 237 9.75 -6.40 -6.09
N ARG A 238 9.58 -7.50 -5.36
CA ARG A 238 10.25 -7.70 -4.06
C ARG A 238 11.77 -7.72 -4.18
N ALA A 239 12.27 -8.41 -5.19
CA ALA A 239 13.70 -8.50 -5.45
C ALA A 239 14.28 -7.12 -5.81
N VAL A 240 13.65 -6.42 -6.76
CA VAL A 240 14.10 -5.10 -7.22
C VAL A 240 14.04 -4.06 -6.10
N CYS A 241 12.97 -4.01 -5.30
CA CYS A 241 12.87 -3.11 -4.15
C CYS A 241 13.93 -3.37 -3.07
N SER A 242 14.57 -4.54 -3.08
CA SER A 242 15.64 -4.91 -2.16
C SER A 242 17.03 -4.84 -2.82
N ASP A 243 17.13 -4.29 -4.04
CA ASP A 243 18.36 -4.29 -4.87
C ASP A 243 18.93 -5.70 -5.10
N ARG A 244 18.05 -6.69 -5.25
CA ARG A 244 18.39 -8.11 -5.45
C ARG A 244 17.99 -8.61 -6.84
N CYS A 245 18.73 -9.61 -7.30
CA CYS A 245 18.45 -10.28 -8.57
C CYS A 245 17.14 -11.11 -8.48
N PRO A 246 16.14 -10.89 -9.37
CA PRO A 246 14.89 -11.65 -9.35
C PRO A 246 15.06 -13.15 -9.53
N TYR A 247 16.12 -13.59 -10.23
CA TYR A 247 16.40 -15.00 -10.49
C TYR A 247 16.43 -15.89 -9.23
N GLY A 248 16.85 -15.33 -8.09
CA GLY A 248 16.89 -16.00 -6.78
C GLY A 248 18.27 -16.01 -6.12
N ASP A 249 18.33 -16.63 -4.93
CA ASP A 249 19.49 -16.67 -4.03
C ASP A 249 20.74 -17.35 -4.62
N GLU A 250 20.59 -18.11 -5.72
CA GLU A 250 21.71 -18.77 -6.43
C GLU A 250 22.50 -17.80 -7.32
N CYS A 251 22.07 -16.55 -7.44
CA CYS A 251 22.78 -15.54 -8.21
C CYS A 251 23.76 -14.75 -7.33
N ASP A 252 25.06 -14.88 -7.63
CA ASP A 252 26.21 -14.31 -6.90
C ASP A 252 26.24 -12.77 -6.75
N VAL A 253 25.21 -12.07 -7.24
CA VAL A 253 25.05 -10.62 -7.01
C VAL A 253 24.78 -10.34 -5.52
N ASP A 254 24.28 -11.30 -4.74
CA ASP A 254 23.88 -11.14 -3.33
C ASP A 254 25.02 -10.91 -2.31
N GLY A 255 26.28 -10.69 -2.75
CA GLY A 255 27.44 -10.65 -1.85
C GLY A 255 27.81 -9.29 -1.24
N LYS A 256 27.43 -8.16 -1.84
CA LYS A 256 27.84 -6.80 -1.40
C LYS A 256 26.77 -5.81 -1.84
N ARG A 257 26.41 -4.84 -0.97
CA ARG A 257 25.49 -3.71 -1.25
C ARG A 257 25.43 -3.38 -2.75
N ASN A 258 24.44 -3.92 -3.46
CA ASN A 258 24.15 -3.47 -4.81
C ASN A 258 23.23 -2.28 -4.67
N ASP A 259 23.47 -1.27 -5.48
CA ASP A 259 22.48 -0.26 -5.78
C ASP A 259 21.70 -0.69 -7.04
N GLY A 260 20.58 -0.02 -7.32
CA GLY A 260 19.77 -0.32 -8.50
C GLY A 260 20.56 -0.23 -9.82
N ALA A 261 21.64 0.57 -9.89
CA ALA A 261 22.48 0.66 -11.08
C ALA A 261 23.33 -0.61 -11.30
N ALA A 262 23.90 -1.17 -10.23
CA ALA A 262 24.61 -2.44 -10.27
C ALA A 262 23.67 -3.60 -10.64
N LEU A 263 22.45 -3.60 -10.10
CA LEU A 263 21.42 -4.58 -10.46
C LEU A 263 21.06 -4.47 -11.95
N GLU A 264 20.80 -3.28 -12.46
CA GLU A 264 20.46 -3.09 -13.86
C GLU A 264 21.60 -3.53 -14.80
N ALA A 265 22.86 -3.19 -14.47
CA ALA A 265 24.02 -3.63 -15.23
C ALA A 265 24.15 -5.16 -15.26
N HIS A 266 23.85 -5.84 -14.14
CA HIS A 266 23.80 -7.29 -14.08
C HIS A 266 22.68 -7.87 -14.95
N LEU A 267 21.47 -7.32 -14.88
CA LEU A 267 20.32 -7.81 -15.63
C LEU A 267 20.45 -7.59 -17.15
N LEU A 268 21.21 -6.59 -17.57
CA LEU A 268 21.59 -6.42 -18.98
C LEU A 268 22.58 -7.49 -19.47
N GLN A 269 23.46 -7.98 -18.60
CA GLN A 269 24.39 -9.08 -18.92
C GLN A 269 23.70 -10.45 -18.88
N GLN A 270 22.80 -10.66 -17.91
CA GLN A 270 22.10 -11.92 -17.68
C GLN A 270 20.59 -11.74 -17.91
N LYS A 271 20.16 -11.65 -19.16
CA LYS A 271 18.75 -11.37 -19.51
C LYS A 271 17.74 -12.36 -18.92
N SER A 272 18.12 -13.63 -18.76
CA SER A 272 17.27 -14.66 -18.13
C SER A 272 16.99 -14.39 -16.64
N HIS A 273 17.77 -13.51 -15.99
CA HIS A 273 17.62 -13.17 -14.59
C HIS A 273 16.57 -12.07 -14.33
N ARG A 274 15.98 -11.51 -15.39
CA ARG A 274 14.86 -10.55 -15.31
C ARG A 274 13.62 -11.17 -14.65
N LEU A 275 13.47 -12.50 -14.76
CA LEU A 275 12.39 -13.27 -14.13
C LEU A 275 12.96 -14.26 -13.10
N PRO A 276 12.17 -14.65 -12.08
CA PRO A 276 12.59 -15.65 -11.12
C PRO A 276 12.81 -17.02 -11.77
N GLN A 277 13.80 -17.78 -11.32
CA GLN A 277 14.11 -19.09 -11.91
C GLN A 277 12.92 -20.06 -11.84
N ARG A 278 12.12 -19.96 -10.77
CA ARG A 278 10.94 -20.81 -10.51
C ARG A 278 9.82 -19.94 -9.95
N VAL A 279 8.59 -20.27 -10.28
CA VAL A 279 7.44 -19.65 -9.61
C VAL A 279 7.24 -20.27 -8.24
N SER A 280 7.03 -19.41 -7.25
CA SER A 280 6.69 -19.82 -5.90
C SER A 280 5.32 -20.52 -5.88
N THR A 281 5.15 -21.50 -5.00
CA THR A 281 3.84 -22.09 -4.72
C THR A 281 3.17 -21.46 -3.51
N SER A 282 3.75 -20.41 -2.94
CA SER A 282 3.20 -19.73 -1.77
C SER A 282 2.14 -18.72 -2.16
N ASP A 283 1.00 -18.76 -1.47
CA ASP A 283 -0.05 -17.75 -1.64
C ASP A 283 0.38 -16.36 -1.14
N THR A 284 1.45 -16.27 -0.35
CA THR A 284 2.01 -14.98 0.06
C THR A 284 2.52 -14.15 -1.13
N ASP A 285 2.89 -14.81 -2.23
CA ASP A 285 3.33 -14.15 -3.45
C ASP A 285 2.17 -13.73 -4.36
N LEU A 286 0.93 -14.07 -4.00
CA LEU A 286 -0.27 -13.55 -4.66
C LEU A 286 -0.67 -12.16 -4.14
N ILE A 287 -0.16 -11.76 -2.98
CA ILE A 287 -0.48 -10.48 -2.37
C ILE A 287 0.30 -9.38 -3.12
N PRO A 288 -0.38 -8.43 -3.79
CA PRO A 288 0.29 -7.35 -4.50
C PRO A 288 1.20 -6.54 -3.57
N ILE A 289 2.42 -6.27 -4.02
CA ILE A 289 3.37 -5.43 -3.26
C ILE A 289 2.97 -3.95 -3.34
N LEU A 290 2.38 -3.55 -4.46
CA LEU A 290 1.88 -2.20 -4.67
C LEU A 290 0.35 -2.19 -4.54
N PRO A 291 -0.22 -1.27 -3.73
CA PRO A 291 -1.66 -1.06 -3.72
C PRO A 291 -2.14 -0.62 -5.11
N GLY A 292 -3.22 -1.24 -5.61
CA GLY A 292 -3.76 -0.91 -6.93
C GLY A 292 -2.78 -1.13 -8.07
N ASP A 293 -1.93 -2.18 -8.01
CA ASP A 293 -0.92 -2.47 -9.02
C ASP A 293 -1.54 -2.65 -10.43
N ALA A 294 -1.57 -1.55 -11.19
CA ALA A 294 -2.17 -1.50 -12.51
C ALA A 294 -1.48 -2.47 -13.49
N PHE A 295 -0.21 -2.82 -13.27
CA PHE A 295 0.48 -3.82 -14.08
C PHE A 295 -0.14 -5.21 -13.85
N ILE A 296 -0.41 -5.59 -12.61
CA ILE A 296 -1.10 -6.84 -12.28
C ILE A 296 -2.53 -6.83 -12.83
N SER A 297 -3.26 -5.73 -12.62
CA SER A 297 -4.62 -5.56 -13.17
C SER A 297 -4.63 -5.74 -14.68
N MET A 298 -3.67 -5.13 -15.39
CA MET A 298 -3.49 -5.27 -16.84
C MET A 298 -3.25 -6.74 -17.22
N LEU A 299 -2.40 -7.48 -16.50
CA LEU A 299 -2.13 -8.90 -16.80
C LEU A 299 -3.38 -9.78 -16.67
N VAL A 300 -4.17 -9.55 -15.61
CA VAL A 300 -5.39 -10.32 -15.33
C VAL A 300 -6.52 -9.96 -16.29
N ALA A 301 -6.69 -8.65 -16.57
CA ALA A 301 -7.70 -8.17 -17.50
C ALA A 301 -7.40 -8.57 -18.95
N SER A 302 -6.13 -8.68 -19.31
CA SER A 302 -5.68 -9.17 -20.63
C SER A 302 -5.81 -10.69 -20.78
N GLY A 303 -6.72 -11.35 -20.04
CA GLY A 303 -6.87 -12.81 -19.86
C GLY A 303 -6.46 -13.66 -21.06
N ALA A 304 -5.77 -14.78 -20.82
CA ALA A 304 -5.16 -15.66 -21.83
C ALA A 304 -4.19 -15.00 -22.85
N GLY A 305 -4.07 -13.67 -22.92
CA GLY A 305 -3.19 -13.00 -23.89
C GLY A 305 -1.69 -13.19 -23.60
N PHE A 306 -1.34 -13.43 -22.33
CA PHE A 306 0.04 -13.59 -21.87
C PHE A 306 0.50 -15.05 -21.79
N LEU A 307 -0.41 -16.00 -21.61
CA LEU A 307 -0.12 -17.43 -21.53
C LEU A 307 -0.76 -18.13 -22.71
N GLN A 308 -0.05 -19.04 -23.37
CA GLN A 308 -0.66 -19.84 -24.44
C GLN A 308 -1.64 -20.83 -23.80
N THR A 309 -2.91 -20.47 -23.70
CA THR A 309 -3.97 -21.44 -23.47
C THR A 309 -4.32 -22.03 -24.83
N GLU A 310 -3.95 -23.29 -25.06
CA GLU A 310 -4.67 -24.09 -26.04
C GLU A 310 -6.15 -23.98 -25.66
N GLU A 311 -6.99 -23.57 -26.61
CA GLU A 311 -8.44 -23.41 -26.44
C GLU A 311 -9.01 -24.62 -25.68
N ALA A 312 -9.18 -24.48 -24.37
CA ALA A 312 -9.91 -25.45 -23.60
C ALA A 312 -11.36 -25.24 -24.03
N GLU A 313 -11.82 -26.12 -24.93
CA GLU A 313 -13.21 -26.25 -25.33
C GLU A 313 -14.09 -26.01 -24.10
N ASP A 314 -14.87 -24.93 -24.14
CA ASP A 314 -15.80 -24.54 -23.09
C ASP A 314 -16.61 -25.79 -22.68
N PRO A 315 -16.48 -26.31 -21.45
CA PRO A 315 -17.21 -27.50 -21.06
C PRO A 315 -18.68 -27.13 -21.07
N ASP A 316 -19.39 -27.59 -22.10
CA ASP A 316 -20.81 -27.39 -22.40
C ASP A 316 -21.64 -27.50 -21.10
N PHE A 317 -21.81 -26.37 -20.39
CA PHE A 317 -22.49 -26.36 -19.11
C PHE A 317 -23.98 -26.57 -19.42
N PRO A 318 -24.58 -27.71 -19.02
CA PRO A 318 -25.97 -27.96 -19.36
C PRO A 318 -26.82 -26.89 -18.69
N MET A 319 -27.46 -26.03 -19.49
CA MET A 319 -28.35 -24.99 -18.98
C MET A 319 -29.42 -25.63 -18.11
N VAL A 320 -29.46 -25.24 -16.84
CA VAL A 320 -30.52 -25.68 -15.92
C VAL A 320 -31.80 -24.95 -16.32
N PRO A 321 -32.92 -25.65 -16.56
CA PRO A 321 -34.17 -25.02 -16.95
C PRO A 321 -34.59 -23.96 -15.94
N THR A 322 -35.06 -22.82 -16.44
CA THR A 322 -35.51 -21.71 -15.60
C THR A 322 -36.74 -22.10 -14.79
N VAL A 323 -36.99 -21.40 -13.69
CA VAL A 323 -38.18 -21.63 -12.84
C VAL A 323 -39.48 -21.50 -13.64
N HIS A 324 -39.49 -20.63 -14.66
CA HIS A 324 -40.62 -20.49 -15.58
C HIS A 324 -40.82 -21.74 -16.47
N GLU A 325 -39.75 -22.35 -16.95
CA GLU A 325 -39.81 -23.59 -17.74
C GLU A 325 -40.28 -24.78 -16.91
N LEU A 326 -39.84 -24.86 -15.65
CA LEU A 326 -40.32 -25.88 -14.70
C LEU A 326 -41.81 -25.70 -14.38
N ALA A 327 -42.26 -24.47 -14.16
CA ALA A 327 -43.69 -24.17 -13.92
C ALA A 327 -44.56 -24.48 -15.15
N ALA A 328 -44.07 -24.14 -16.35
CA ALA A 328 -44.76 -24.46 -17.60
C ALA A 328 -44.83 -25.98 -17.85
N ALA A 329 -43.79 -26.74 -17.52
CA ALA A 329 -43.79 -28.20 -17.63
C ALA A 329 -44.79 -28.85 -16.64
N ALA A 330 -44.84 -28.38 -15.39
CA ALA A 330 -45.80 -28.87 -14.39
C ALA A 330 -47.26 -28.63 -14.81
N SER A 331 -47.54 -27.48 -15.43
CA SER A 331 -48.89 -27.16 -15.92
C SER A 331 -49.34 -28.04 -17.10
N ARG A 332 -48.39 -28.51 -17.93
CA ARG A 332 -48.66 -29.41 -19.07
C ARG A 332 -48.84 -30.87 -18.63
N ALA A 333 -48.18 -31.29 -17.55
CA ALA A 333 -48.33 -32.63 -16.98
C ALA A 333 -49.64 -32.84 -16.21
N SER A 334 -50.40 -31.76 -15.96
CA SER A 334 -51.66 -31.78 -15.20
C SER A 334 -52.92 -31.79 -16.08
N ARG A 335 -52.78 -32.09 -17.39
CA ARG A 335 -53.88 -32.26 -18.35
C ARG A 335 -53.90 -33.67 -18.92
#